data_AF-A0A4R5K0D2-F1
#
_entry.id   AF-A0A4R5K0D2-F1
#
_cell.length_a   1.000
_cell.length_b   1.000
_cell.length_c   1.000
_cell.angle_alpha   90.00
_cell.angle_beta   90.00
_cell.angle_gamma   90.00
#
_symmetry.space_group_name_H-M   'P 1'
#
loop_
_entity.id
_entity.type
_entity.pdbx_description
1 polymer ?
#
loop_
_entity_poly.entity_id
_entity_poly.type
_entity_poly.pdbx_seq_one_letter_code
_entity_poly.pdbx_strand_id
1 'polypeptide(L)'
;MSYKDDFTNAQGWSAVDVSTRLNTTSGKTFLSFLRSQGVDTLIRYYASSVRPKTLTTAEARFLSKEGFAILPVYQDSSRKIEHFSTQQGKDNANSAMDFAKLIGQPKGKGSTILFAVDADYVGHEIDGPILDYFQAVKNQIGDAFTIGAYGSGAVLSKLLAEGLISVPWISMSRLFTGTEAFFYSGRWAMRQVPPDLTHELSGIGYDRNVIKVPRQTLGAFVVDEQGKGALAWDEELDATLGGNPQAPINEPVQAGERFVTTEGVRLREAPNSTILRDLTLGEKVADLGPSTEAGWRKVRIGMEEGVVFGKYLRAPQRPEVEALLRAALNEWLRFDKGQADERTSPYFTYVREMWAAIGEPYDGRSRYPNGEEVPWSAAFISWVVRKAGPAYANFRFAASHSAFVNNAIKARVTERLDKPFWGYRINEQKPELGDIIQRNRSSGSFTYSYAENHASYISHSDIVVEVTPDVVRVLGGNVSDTVSLGGDLQEYRLDAEGYIEAGQRVIALLKNRAGLTR
;
A
#
# COMPACT_ATOMS: atom_id res chain seq x y z
N MET A 1 9.93 -7.66 28.45
CA MET A 1 10.07 -9.00 27.83
C MET A 1 11.54 -9.36 27.85
N SER A 2 11.89 -10.65 27.81
CA SER A 2 13.32 -11.03 27.76
C SER A 2 13.91 -10.79 26.37
N TYR A 3 15.23 -10.62 26.25
CA TYR A 3 15.90 -10.52 24.94
C TYR A 3 15.54 -11.67 24.01
N LYS A 4 15.43 -12.89 24.54
CA LYS A 4 14.99 -14.06 23.78
C LYS A 4 13.60 -13.85 23.19
N ASP A 5 12.63 -13.37 23.97
CA ASP A 5 11.26 -13.17 23.52
C ASP A 5 11.18 -12.02 22.50
N ASP A 6 11.85 -10.90 22.77
CA ASP A 6 11.87 -9.75 21.87
C ASP A 6 12.51 -10.11 20.52
N PHE A 7 13.61 -10.87 20.54
CA PHE A 7 14.33 -11.26 19.34
C PHE A 7 13.56 -12.29 18.50
N THR A 8 12.89 -13.24 19.16
CA THR A 8 12.12 -14.30 18.49
C THR A 8 10.73 -13.86 18.03
N ASN A 9 10.29 -12.66 18.41
CA ASN A 9 9.02 -12.12 17.97
C ASN A 9 8.98 -11.93 16.44
N ALA A 10 8.24 -12.80 15.75
CA ALA A 10 8.09 -12.75 14.30
C ALA A 10 6.94 -11.85 13.80
N GLN A 11 6.25 -11.12 14.69
CA GLN A 11 5.11 -10.28 14.29
C GLN A 11 5.54 -9.25 13.25
N GLY A 12 4.80 -9.19 12.14
CA GLY A 12 5.08 -8.24 11.05
C GLY A 12 6.27 -8.62 10.17
N TRP A 13 6.70 -9.89 10.18
CA TRP A 13 7.61 -10.40 9.14
C TRP A 13 7.02 -10.17 7.76
N SER A 14 7.87 -9.72 6.82
CA SER A 14 7.44 -9.37 5.46
C SER A 14 8.50 -9.69 4.41
N ALA A 15 9.62 -10.29 4.81
CA ALA A 15 10.65 -10.79 3.92
C ALA A 15 10.98 -12.25 4.24
N VAL A 16 11.46 -12.98 3.24
CA VAL A 16 11.86 -14.38 3.38
C VAL A 16 13.12 -14.65 2.60
N ASP A 17 14.10 -15.31 3.23
CA ASP A 17 15.17 -15.96 2.50
C ASP A 17 14.88 -17.45 2.32
N VAL A 18 15.14 -17.93 1.11
CA VAL A 18 14.81 -19.29 0.67
C VAL A 18 15.98 -19.80 -0.12
N SER A 19 16.41 -21.04 0.08
CA SER A 19 17.55 -21.63 -0.66
C SER A 19 17.16 -22.49 -1.86
N THR A 20 15.85 -22.69 -2.07
CA THR A 20 15.27 -23.46 -3.20
C THR A 20 14.75 -22.53 -4.30
N ARG A 21 14.75 -22.98 -5.57
CA ARG A 21 14.15 -22.23 -6.68
C ARG A 21 12.63 -22.23 -6.62
N LEU A 22 12.04 -21.06 -6.86
CA LEU A 22 10.62 -20.81 -6.64
C LEU A 22 9.78 -20.83 -7.93
N ASN A 23 10.39 -20.90 -9.11
CA ASN A 23 9.70 -21.05 -10.39
C ASN A 23 9.29 -22.50 -10.70
N THR A 24 8.73 -23.19 -9.69
CA THR A 24 8.28 -24.59 -9.75
C THR A 24 6.82 -24.69 -9.26
N THR A 25 6.19 -25.85 -9.42
CA THR A 25 4.83 -26.08 -8.89
C THR A 25 4.78 -25.90 -7.37
N SER A 26 5.71 -26.51 -6.62
CA SER A 26 5.83 -26.30 -5.17
C SER A 26 6.12 -24.84 -4.82
N GLY A 27 6.94 -24.17 -5.64
CA GLY A 27 7.21 -22.75 -5.50
C GLY A 27 5.95 -21.88 -5.61
N LYS A 28 5.07 -22.13 -6.58
CA LYS A 28 3.77 -21.42 -6.71
C LYS A 28 2.89 -21.56 -5.48
N THR A 29 2.79 -22.79 -4.94
CA THR A 29 2.06 -23.05 -3.69
C THR A 29 2.65 -22.25 -2.53
N PHE A 30 3.98 -22.23 -2.43
CA PHE A 30 4.69 -21.48 -1.41
C PHE A 30 4.51 -19.96 -1.55
N LEU A 31 4.63 -19.41 -2.75
CA LEU A 31 4.41 -17.98 -3.00
C LEU A 31 2.99 -17.52 -2.63
N SER A 32 1.99 -18.37 -2.88
CA SER A 32 0.60 -18.09 -2.46
C SER A 32 0.47 -18.01 -0.94
N PHE A 33 1.14 -18.92 -0.21
CA PHE A 33 1.25 -18.83 1.24
C PHE A 33 1.94 -17.53 1.67
N LEU A 34 3.08 -17.18 1.08
CA LEU A 34 3.81 -15.95 1.42
C LEU A 34 2.94 -14.69 1.23
N ARG A 35 2.19 -14.60 0.13
CA ARG A 35 1.22 -13.50 -0.10
C ARG A 35 0.16 -13.43 1.01
N SER A 36 -0.39 -14.56 1.42
CA SER A 36 -1.39 -14.61 2.51
C SER A 36 -0.86 -14.09 3.86
N GLN A 37 0.46 -14.13 4.05
CA GLN A 37 1.14 -13.68 5.26
C GLN A 37 1.61 -12.21 5.17
N GLY A 38 1.40 -11.54 4.03
CA GLY A 38 1.83 -10.17 3.80
C GLY A 38 3.32 -10.02 3.51
N VAL A 39 3.96 -11.08 2.99
CA VAL A 39 5.35 -11.04 2.53
C VAL A 39 5.43 -10.37 1.16
N ASP A 40 6.30 -9.39 1.04
CA ASP A 40 6.50 -8.58 -0.18
C ASP A 40 7.91 -8.77 -0.77
N THR A 41 8.87 -9.28 0.01
CA THR A 41 10.29 -9.34 -0.37
C THR A 41 10.86 -10.75 -0.27
N LEU A 42 11.53 -11.19 -1.34
CA LEU A 42 12.24 -12.47 -1.40
C LEU A 42 13.74 -12.23 -1.46
N ILE A 43 14.46 -12.80 -0.49
CA ILE A 43 15.90 -12.78 -0.43
C ILE A 43 16.44 -14.00 -1.18
N ARG A 44 17.21 -13.77 -2.25
CA ARG A 44 17.66 -14.81 -3.20
C ARG A 44 19.17 -14.73 -3.40
N TYR A 45 19.79 -15.83 -3.81
CA TYR A 45 21.24 -15.96 -3.69
C TYR A 45 22.00 -15.65 -4.97
N TYR A 46 23.05 -14.84 -4.82
CA TYR A 46 24.20 -14.77 -5.73
C TYR A 46 25.38 -15.57 -5.14
N ALA A 47 26.38 -15.81 -5.96
CA ALA A 47 27.44 -16.80 -5.71
C ALA A 47 28.64 -16.57 -6.61
N SER A 48 29.76 -17.25 -6.37
CA SER A 48 30.88 -17.33 -7.32
C SER A 48 30.55 -18.07 -8.62
N SER A 49 29.48 -18.89 -8.62
CA SER A 49 29.01 -19.62 -9.81
C SER A 49 27.53 -19.98 -9.73
N VAL A 50 26.91 -20.25 -10.88
CA VAL A 50 25.51 -20.72 -10.95
C VAL A 50 25.39 -22.09 -10.30
N ARG A 51 24.43 -22.26 -9.39
CA ARG A 51 24.16 -23.51 -8.67
C ARG A 51 22.66 -23.62 -8.30
N PRO A 52 22.18 -24.74 -7.73
CA PRO A 52 20.76 -24.91 -7.44
C PRO A 52 20.15 -23.78 -6.58
N LYS A 53 20.92 -23.26 -5.63
CA LYS A 53 20.51 -22.19 -4.70
C LYS A 53 20.43 -20.80 -5.34
N THR A 54 21.15 -20.55 -6.44
CA THR A 54 21.29 -19.20 -7.00
C THR A 54 20.08 -18.80 -7.83
N LEU A 55 19.75 -17.51 -7.77
CA LEU A 55 18.74 -16.89 -8.61
C LEU A 55 19.09 -17.06 -10.09
N THR A 56 18.08 -17.30 -10.91
CA THR A 56 18.20 -17.35 -12.38
C THR A 56 17.37 -16.26 -13.02
N THR A 57 17.67 -15.84 -14.25
CA THR A 57 16.88 -14.81 -14.97
C THR A 57 15.42 -15.25 -15.11
N ALA A 58 15.17 -16.52 -15.40
CA ALA A 58 13.81 -17.07 -15.49
C ALA A 58 13.08 -17.03 -14.14
N GLU A 59 13.77 -17.34 -13.04
CA GLU A 59 13.20 -17.23 -11.70
C GLU A 59 12.93 -15.77 -11.32
N ALA A 60 13.86 -14.84 -11.59
CA ALA A 60 13.69 -13.44 -11.25
C ALA A 60 12.47 -12.81 -11.94
N ARG A 61 12.28 -13.09 -13.24
CA ARG A 61 11.08 -12.68 -13.99
C ARG A 61 9.82 -13.30 -13.43
N PHE A 62 9.88 -14.58 -13.09
CA PHE A 62 8.75 -15.28 -12.49
C PHE A 62 8.36 -14.68 -11.13
N LEU A 63 9.32 -14.44 -10.23
CA LEU A 63 9.07 -13.86 -8.91
C LEU A 63 8.52 -12.43 -9.00
N SER A 64 9.07 -11.62 -9.90
CA SER A 64 8.61 -10.25 -10.15
C SER A 64 7.18 -10.24 -10.69
N LYS A 65 6.85 -11.17 -11.61
CA LYS A 65 5.49 -11.35 -12.15
C LYS A 65 4.48 -11.78 -11.08
N GLU A 66 4.92 -12.58 -10.11
CA GLU A 66 4.11 -12.99 -8.96
C GLU A 66 3.98 -11.89 -7.88
N GLY A 67 4.53 -10.69 -8.13
CA GLY A 67 4.38 -9.51 -7.28
C GLY A 67 5.42 -9.39 -6.16
N PHE A 68 6.51 -10.16 -6.20
CA PHE A 68 7.55 -10.12 -5.17
C PHE A 68 8.75 -9.27 -5.58
N ALA A 69 9.20 -8.42 -4.66
CA ALA A 69 10.49 -7.75 -4.76
C ALA A 69 11.64 -8.74 -4.48
N ILE A 70 12.78 -8.54 -5.14
CA ILE A 70 13.96 -9.40 -5.03
C ILE A 70 15.07 -8.62 -4.35
N LEU A 71 15.62 -9.20 -3.28
CA LEU A 71 16.78 -8.65 -2.57
C LEU A 71 17.92 -9.69 -2.57
N PRO A 72 18.99 -9.47 -3.34
CA PRO A 72 20.02 -10.48 -3.50
C PRO A 72 20.98 -10.49 -2.30
N VAL A 73 21.39 -11.70 -1.91
CA VAL A 73 22.49 -11.93 -0.98
C VAL A 73 23.57 -12.78 -1.65
N TYR A 74 24.79 -12.28 -1.67
CA TYR A 74 25.97 -13.03 -2.08
C TYR A 74 26.43 -13.93 -0.94
N GLN A 75 26.40 -15.25 -1.17
CA GLN A 75 26.88 -16.23 -0.22
C GLN A 75 27.40 -17.49 -0.94
N ASP A 76 28.70 -17.76 -0.78
CA ASP A 76 29.29 -19.08 -1.01
C ASP A 76 29.13 -19.95 0.23
N SER A 77 30.19 -20.10 1.02
CA SER A 77 30.12 -20.74 2.34
C SER A 77 30.10 -19.70 3.46
N SER A 78 30.90 -18.62 3.36
CA SER A 78 30.93 -17.48 4.30
C SER A 78 31.03 -17.83 5.80
N ARG A 79 31.52 -19.03 6.13
CA ARG A 79 31.50 -19.65 7.48
C ARG A 79 32.87 -19.87 8.12
N LYS A 80 33.94 -19.42 7.47
CA LYS A 80 35.31 -19.55 7.96
C LYS A 80 36.08 -18.27 7.64
N ILE A 81 37.05 -17.91 8.46
CA ILE A 81 37.77 -16.64 8.33
C ILE A 81 38.58 -16.58 7.04
N GLU A 82 39.05 -17.72 6.51
CA GLU A 82 39.81 -17.78 5.26
C GLU A 82 38.97 -17.41 4.02
N HIS A 83 37.64 -17.35 4.16
CA HIS A 83 36.75 -16.82 3.12
C HIS A 83 36.73 -15.28 3.06
N PHE A 84 37.47 -14.60 3.94
CA PHE A 84 37.54 -13.15 4.00
C PHE A 84 38.99 -12.70 3.83
N SER A 85 39.22 -11.94 2.77
CA SER A 85 40.48 -11.26 2.47
C SER A 85 40.21 -10.19 1.41
N THR A 86 41.17 -9.30 1.19
CA THR A 86 41.12 -8.31 0.11
C THR A 86 40.89 -8.96 -1.26
N GLN A 87 41.58 -10.06 -1.56
CA GLN A 87 41.45 -10.74 -2.85
C GLN A 87 40.07 -11.37 -3.01
N GLN A 88 39.59 -12.09 -2.00
CA GLN A 88 38.26 -12.68 -2.03
C GLN A 88 37.15 -11.63 -2.12
N GLY A 89 37.33 -10.46 -1.48
CA GLY A 89 36.40 -9.33 -1.58
C GLY A 89 36.26 -8.79 -3.00
N LYS A 90 37.38 -8.66 -3.73
CA LYS A 90 37.38 -8.26 -5.14
C LYS A 90 36.68 -9.30 -6.01
N ASP A 91 37.01 -10.58 -5.82
CA ASP A 91 36.47 -11.67 -6.64
C ASP A 91 34.96 -11.84 -6.42
N ASN A 92 34.51 -11.77 -5.17
CA ASN A 92 33.09 -11.85 -4.82
C ASN A 92 32.31 -10.65 -5.32
N ALA A 93 32.85 -9.44 -5.22
CA ALA A 93 32.21 -8.24 -5.74
C ALA A 93 32.07 -8.30 -7.28
N ASN A 94 33.11 -8.74 -7.99
CA ASN A 94 33.05 -8.93 -9.45
C ASN A 94 31.96 -9.94 -9.82
N SER A 95 31.95 -11.08 -9.15
CA SER A 95 30.95 -12.12 -9.41
C SER A 95 29.53 -11.66 -9.05
N ALA A 96 29.35 -10.90 -7.97
CA ALA A 96 28.07 -10.29 -7.60
C ALA A 96 27.58 -9.32 -8.68
N MET A 97 28.46 -8.49 -9.26
CA MET A 97 28.12 -7.60 -10.37
C MET A 97 27.78 -8.35 -11.66
N ASP A 98 28.46 -9.46 -11.95
CA ASP A 98 28.14 -10.33 -13.09
C ASP A 98 26.76 -10.98 -12.93
N PHE A 99 26.42 -11.46 -11.73
CA PHE A 99 25.08 -11.92 -11.41
C PHE A 99 24.04 -10.80 -11.53
N ALA A 100 24.30 -9.62 -10.95
CA ALA A 100 23.41 -8.48 -11.05
C ALA A 100 23.12 -8.13 -12.52
N LYS A 101 24.15 -8.11 -13.37
CA LYS A 101 24.01 -7.92 -14.82
C LYS A 101 23.20 -9.03 -15.50
N LEU A 102 23.47 -10.30 -15.16
CA LEU A 102 22.77 -11.46 -15.73
C LEU A 102 21.27 -11.47 -15.39
N ILE A 103 20.93 -11.09 -14.16
CA ILE A 103 19.56 -11.08 -13.66
C ILE A 103 18.79 -9.86 -14.16
N GLY A 104 19.48 -8.75 -14.44
CA GLY A 104 18.89 -7.48 -14.82
C GLY A 104 18.69 -6.53 -13.65
N GLN A 105 19.38 -6.73 -12.52
CA GLN A 105 19.32 -5.85 -11.36
C GLN A 105 19.76 -4.42 -11.75
N PRO A 106 19.01 -3.37 -11.36
CA PRO A 106 19.26 -2.02 -11.85
C PRO A 106 20.51 -1.40 -11.20
N LYS A 107 21.55 -1.19 -12.02
CA LYS A 107 22.80 -0.51 -11.66
C LYS A 107 22.61 1.00 -11.52
N GLY A 108 23.25 1.60 -10.51
CA GLY A 108 23.29 3.05 -10.31
C GLY A 108 21.96 3.67 -9.87
N LYS A 109 21.01 2.84 -9.44
CA LYS A 109 19.68 3.23 -8.99
C LYS A 109 19.47 3.05 -7.49
N GLY A 110 20.52 2.66 -6.75
CA GLY A 110 20.40 2.33 -5.32
C GLY A 110 19.84 0.94 -5.04
N SER A 111 19.93 -0.01 -5.99
CA SER A 111 19.60 -1.40 -5.69
C SER A 111 20.70 -2.06 -4.85
N THR A 112 20.30 -2.94 -3.95
CA THR A 112 21.20 -3.47 -2.92
C THR A 112 21.73 -4.86 -3.26
N ILE A 113 22.98 -5.14 -2.90
CA ILE A 113 23.51 -6.50 -2.78
C ILE A 113 23.99 -6.70 -1.34
N LEU A 114 23.46 -7.71 -0.66
CA LEU A 114 23.90 -8.11 0.67
C LEU A 114 25.10 -9.05 0.57
N PHE A 115 26.09 -8.92 1.44
CA PHE A 115 27.20 -9.88 1.54
C PHE A 115 27.16 -10.60 2.90
N ALA A 116 27.15 -11.94 2.87
CA ALA A 116 26.99 -12.73 4.08
C ALA A 116 28.31 -12.98 4.83
N VAL A 117 28.27 -12.78 6.14
CA VAL A 117 29.22 -13.25 7.16
C VAL A 117 28.45 -14.20 8.07
N ASP A 118 28.43 -15.49 7.72
CA ASP A 118 27.51 -16.50 8.27
C ASP A 118 28.16 -17.34 9.39
N ALA A 119 28.93 -16.68 10.26
CA ALA A 119 29.51 -17.25 11.47
C ALA A 119 29.81 -16.12 12.47
N ASP A 120 30.11 -16.50 13.72
CA ASP A 120 30.59 -15.55 14.72
C ASP A 120 32.11 -15.45 14.68
N TYR A 121 32.63 -14.23 14.84
CA TYR A 121 34.06 -13.92 14.73
C TYR A 121 34.49 -13.00 15.87
N VAL A 122 35.74 -13.11 16.28
CA VAL A 122 36.29 -12.26 17.35
C VAL A 122 36.79 -10.92 16.81
N GLY A 123 37.03 -9.95 17.70
CA GLY A 123 37.35 -8.57 17.31
C GLY A 123 38.49 -8.43 16.29
N HIS A 124 39.59 -9.16 16.43
CA HIS A 124 40.72 -9.05 15.48
C HIS A 124 40.42 -9.61 14.08
N GLU A 125 39.50 -10.58 13.99
CA GLU A 125 39.04 -11.12 12.70
C GLU A 125 38.08 -10.14 12.02
N ILE A 126 37.24 -9.47 12.81
CA ILE A 126 36.33 -8.41 12.37
C ILE A 126 37.11 -7.18 11.89
N ASP A 127 38.08 -6.72 12.68
CA ASP A 127 38.90 -5.53 12.40
C ASP A 127 39.99 -5.76 11.33
N GLY A 128 40.30 -7.03 11.02
CA GLY A 128 41.27 -7.41 9.99
C GLY A 128 40.61 -8.03 8.76
N PRO A 129 40.68 -9.36 8.56
CA PRO A 129 40.26 -10.01 7.31
C PRO A 129 38.84 -9.66 6.82
N ILE A 130 37.86 -9.51 7.73
CA ILE A 130 36.47 -9.15 7.37
C ILE A 130 36.40 -7.68 6.94
N LEU A 131 37.08 -6.78 7.66
CA LEU A 131 37.12 -5.37 7.29
C LEU A 131 37.81 -5.19 5.93
N ASP A 132 38.96 -5.83 5.72
CA ASP A 132 39.71 -5.84 4.45
C ASP A 132 38.85 -6.34 3.29
N TYR A 133 38.08 -7.41 3.52
CA TYR A 133 37.12 -7.94 2.57
C TYR A 133 36.05 -6.91 2.20
N PHE A 134 35.39 -6.26 3.16
CA PHE A 134 34.32 -5.30 2.87
C PHE A 134 34.84 -3.99 2.27
N GLN A 135 36.06 -3.56 2.61
CA GLN A 135 36.73 -2.45 1.93
C GLN A 135 36.97 -2.78 0.45
N ALA A 136 37.46 -3.99 0.15
CA ALA A 136 37.63 -4.45 -1.22
C ALA A 136 36.29 -4.54 -1.97
N VAL A 137 35.24 -5.06 -1.33
CA VAL A 137 33.89 -5.11 -1.91
C VAL A 137 33.39 -3.70 -2.24
N LYS A 138 33.51 -2.75 -1.30
CA LYS A 138 33.09 -1.36 -1.52
C LYS A 138 33.86 -0.69 -2.65
N ASN A 139 35.17 -0.87 -2.68
CA ASN A 139 36.01 -0.31 -3.73
C ASN A 139 35.66 -0.87 -5.12
N GLN A 140 35.33 -2.15 -5.20
CA GLN A 140 35.02 -2.81 -6.48
C GLN A 140 33.60 -2.51 -6.97
N ILE A 141 32.61 -2.42 -6.08
CA ILE A 141 31.22 -2.08 -6.43
C ILE A 141 31.09 -0.58 -6.74
N GLY A 142 31.77 0.29 -5.98
CA GLY A 142 31.59 1.74 -6.06
C GLY A 142 30.13 2.13 -5.86
N ASP A 143 29.63 3.04 -6.69
CA ASP A 143 28.23 3.51 -6.66
C ASP A 143 27.29 2.66 -7.53
N ALA A 144 27.76 1.51 -8.04
CA ALA A 144 26.95 0.64 -8.89
C ALA A 144 25.75 0.06 -8.13
N PHE A 145 25.95 -0.32 -6.87
CA PHE A 145 24.95 -0.94 -6.00
C PHE A 145 25.14 -0.47 -4.56
N THR A 146 24.03 -0.37 -3.82
CA THR A 146 24.08 -0.23 -2.37
C THR A 146 24.59 -1.53 -1.75
N ILE A 147 25.43 -1.44 -0.73
CA ILE A 147 26.03 -2.60 -0.08
C ILE A 147 25.34 -2.84 1.25
N GLY A 148 24.90 -4.07 1.47
CA GLY A 148 24.42 -4.53 2.76
C GLY A 148 25.24 -5.70 3.28
N ALA A 149 25.01 -6.09 4.53
CA ALA A 149 25.65 -7.27 5.11
C ALA A 149 24.69 -8.08 5.97
N TYR A 150 24.88 -9.39 5.96
CA TYR A 150 24.27 -10.33 6.89
C TYR A 150 25.31 -10.80 7.90
N GLY A 151 25.02 -10.78 9.21
CA GLY A 151 25.95 -11.29 10.22
C GLY A 151 25.61 -10.96 11.67
N SER A 152 26.60 -11.09 12.54
CA SER A 152 26.50 -10.77 13.98
C SER A 152 26.37 -9.27 14.24
N GLY A 153 25.85 -8.90 15.41
CA GLY A 153 25.73 -7.49 15.78
C GLY A 153 27.06 -6.75 15.85
N ALA A 154 28.16 -7.43 16.20
CA ALA A 154 29.50 -6.86 16.20
C ALA A 154 30.00 -6.55 14.78
N VAL A 155 29.86 -7.50 13.84
CA VAL A 155 30.21 -7.29 12.43
C VAL A 155 29.43 -6.12 11.85
N LEU A 156 28.10 -6.13 12.01
CA LEU A 156 27.24 -5.08 11.47
C LEU A 156 27.54 -3.70 12.09
N SER A 157 27.82 -3.66 13.38
CA SER A 157 28.22 -2.41 14.06
C SER A 157 29.52 -1.85 13.49
N LYS A 158 30.53 -2.70 13.28
CA LYS A 158 31.82 -2.29 12.71
C LYS A 158 31.64 -1.78 11.29
N LEU A 159 30.99 -2.56 10.42
CA LEU A 159 30.82 -2.20 9.01
C LEU A 159 30.01 -0.90 8.82
N LEU A 160 29.01 -0.64 9.67
CA LEU A 160 28.30 0.63 9.68
C LEU A 160 29.17 1.79 10.14
N ALA A 161 29.98 1.60 11.20
CA ALA A 161 30.86 2.64 11.72
C ALA A 161 31.92 3.07 10.69
N GLU A 162 32.42 2.12 9.90
CA GLU A 162 33.36 2.36 8.80
C GLU A 162 32.66 2.85 7.51
N GLY A 163 31.33 2.97 7.53
CA GLY A 163 30.52 3.39 6.38
C GLY A 163 30.58 2.42 5.19
N LEU A 164 30.89 1.14 5.42
CA LEU A 164 31.08 0.15 4.37
C LEU A 164 29.77 -0.46 3.87
N ILE A 165 28.70 -0.37 4.68
CA ILE A 165 27.36 -0.87 4.36
C ILE A 165 26.28 0.15 4.73
N SER A 166 25.11 0.00 4.11
CA SER A 166 23.90 0.78 4.42
C SER A 166 22.71 -0.09 4.84
N VAL A 167 22.72 -1.39 4.50
CA VAL A 167 21.62 -2.32 4.82
C VAL A 167 22.12 -3.43 5.76
N PRO A 168 22.03 -3.23 7.08
CA PRO A 168 22.42 -4.23 8.08
C PRO A 168 21.29 -5.26 8.32
N TRP A 169 21.58 -6.53 8.01
CA TRP A 169 20.68 -7.68 8.22
C TRP A 169 21.22 -8.57 9.34
N ILE A 170 20.57 -8.55 10.51
CA ILE A 170 21.05 -9.33 11.65
C ILE A 170 20.67 -10.82 11.50
N SER A 171 21.65 -11.69 11.74
CA SER A 171 21.49 -13.16 11.74
C SER A 171 20.50 -13.63 12.80
N MET A 172 19.84 -14.77 12.57
CA MET A 172 18.96 -15.40 13.57
C MET A 172 19.69 -15.85 14.85
N SER A 173 21.03 -15.93 14.82
CA SER A 173 21.85 -16.37 15.95
C SER A 173 21.94 -15.33 17.06
N ARG A 174 21.03 -15.46 18.04
CA ARG A 174 20.94 -14.61 19.24
C ARG A 174 22.22 -14.53 20.08
N LEU A 175 23.05 -15.57 20.02
CA LEU A 175 24.26 -15.67 20.84
C LEU A 175 25.53 -15.20 20.11
N PHE A 176 25.42 -14.79 18.84
CA PHE A 176 26.57 -14.21 18.16
C PHE A 176 26.97 -12.88 18.81
N THR A 177 28.27 -12.60 18.74
CA THR A 177 28.90 -11.48 19.41
C THR A 177 28.23 -10.16 19.02
N GLY A 178 27.80 -9.41 20.03
CA GLY A 178 27.17 -8.10 19.87
C GLY A 178 25.72 -8.09 19.35
N THR A 179 25.10 -9.25 19.07
CA THR A 179 23.75 -9.33 18.49
C THR A 179 22.67 -8.69 19.37
N GLU A 180 22.69 -8.93 20.68
CA GLU A 180 21.72 -8.34 21.62
C GLU A 180 21.81 -6.81 21.65
N ALA A 181 23.02 -6.28 21.83
CA ALA A 181 23.27 -4.84 21.86
C ALA A 181 22.88 -4.18 20.52
N PHE A 182 23.22 -4.81 19.38
CA PHE A 182 22.87 -4.28 18.07
C PHE A 182 21.36 -4.31 17.81
N PHE A 183 20.69 -5.38 18.21
CA PHE A 183 19.23 -5.50 18.13
C PHE A 183 18.53 -4.36 18.88
N TYR A 184 18.91 -4.12 20.14
CA TYR A 184 18.35 -3.04 20.96
C TYR A 184 18.78 -1.63 20.53
N SER A 185 19.96 -1.49 19.89
CA SER A 185 20.35 -0.21 19.27
C SER A 185 19.38 0.23 18.17
N GLY A 186 18.62 -0.72 17.60
CA GLY A 186 17.63 -0.43 16.59
C GLY A 186 18.18 -0.03 15.23
N ARG A 187 19.51 -0.12 15.03
CA ARG A 187 20.22 0.23 13.78
C ARG A 187 20.14 -0.85 12.69
N TRP A 188 19.46 -1.96 12.94
CA TRP A 188 19.25 -3.01 11.94
C TRP A 188 18.14 -2.61 10.95
N ALA A 189 18.33 -2.94 9.67
CA ALA A 189 17.34 -2.75 8.61
C ALA A 189 16.43 -3.99 8.51
N MET A 190 17.05 -5.17 8.65
CA MET A 190 16.35 -6.45 8.64
C MET A 190 16.85 -7.36 9.77
N ARG A 191 15.99 -8.26 10.24
CA ARG A 191 16.32 -9.29 11.22
C ARG A 191 15.74 -10.62 10.80
N GLN A 192 16.59 -11.64 10.69
CA GLN A 192 16.17 -13.02 10.54
C GLN A 192 15.70 -13.57 11.88
N VAL A 193 14.51 -14.18 11.90
CA VAL A 193 13.84 -14.61 13.13
C VAL A 193 13.83 -16.14 13.20
N PRO A 194 14.40 -16.75 14.26
CA PRO A 194 14.39 -18.20 14.40
C PRO A 194 12.99 -18.74 14.83
N PRO A 195 12.70 -20.04 14.65
CA PRO A 195 13.51 -21.00 13.91
C PRO A 195 13.33 -20.87 12.39
N ASP A 196 14.20 -21.58 11.65
CA ASP A 196 13.94 -21.96 10.27
C ASP A 196 12.68 -22.83 10.19
N LEU A 197 11.94 -22.70 9.11
CA LEU A 197 10.64 -23.35 8.93
C LEU A 197 10.59 -24.11 7.62
N THR A 198 9.71 -25.10 7.54
CA THR A 198 9.34 -25.75 6.28
C THR A 198 7.85 -25.57 6.07
N HIS A 199 7.45 -25.06 4.90
CA HIS A 199 6.04 -24.95 4.57
C HIS A 199 5.51 -26.32 4.13
N GLU A 200 4.59 -26.88 4.93
CA GLU A 200 4.15 -28.27 4.81
C GLU A 200 3.67 -28.65 3.41
N LEU A 201 2.86 -27.79 2.76
CA LEU A 201 2.24 -28.10 1.47
C LEU A 201 3.21 -28.04 0.29
N SER A 202 4.29 -27.24 0.39
CA SER A 202 5.29 -27.13 -0.68
C SER A 202 6.56 -27.92 -0.41
N GLY A 203 6.81 -28.29 0.86
CA GLY A 203 8.08 -28.86 1.31
C GLY A 203 9.26 -27.88 1.27
N ILE A 204 9.01 -26.57 1.08
CA ILE A 204 10.06 -25.57 0.93
C ILE A 204 10.49 -25.06 2.30
N GLY A 205 11.78 -25.20 2.60
CA GLY A 205 12.45 -24.60 3.75
C GLY A 205 12.67 -23.10 3.55
N TYR A 206 12.40 -22.30 4.58
CA TYR A 206 12.44 -20.85 4.54
C TYR A 206 12.71 -20.21 5.91
N ASP A 207 13.27 -19.01 5.87
CA ASP A 207 13.60 -18.20 7.04
C ASP A 207 12.83 -16.89 7.02
N ARG A 208 12.21 -16.54 8.15
CA ARG A 208 11.38 -15.32 8.26
C ARG A 208 12.23 -14.12 8.60
N ASN A 209 11.96 -13.01 7.94
CA ASN A 209 12.68 -11.76 8.15
C ASN A 209 11.73 -10.61 8.44
N VAL A 210 12.03 -9.84 9.49
CA VAL A 210 11.34 -8.60 9.83
C VAL A 210 12.12 -7.44 9.24
N ILE A 211 11.43 -6.56 8.51
CA ILE A 211 11.97 -5.31 7.96
C ILE A 211 11.55 -4.16 8.87
N LYS A 212 12.51 -3.34 9.30
CA LYS A 212 12.26 -2.17 10.16
C LYS A 212 12.29 -0.82 9.42
N VAL A 213 12.99 -0.76 8.30
CA VAL A 213 13.16 0.45 7.50
C VAL A 213 12.05 0.61 6.46
N PRO A 214 11.86 1.82 5.89
CA PRO A 214 11.06 1.99 4.67
C PRO A 214 11.52 1.03 3.57
N ARG A 215 10.58 0.55 2.76
CA ARG A 215 10.86 -0.47 1.74
C ARG A 215 11.86 0.03 0.70
N GLN A 216 11.76 1.29 0.32
CA GLN A 216 12.67 1.98 -0.59
C GLN A 216 14.13 1.90 -0.12
N THR A 217 14.37 1.95 1.19
CA THR A 217 15.72 1.87 1.78
C THR A 217 16.38 0.51 1.60
N LEU A 218 15.60 -0.55 1.34
CA LEU A 218 16.17 -1.88 1.10
C LEU A 218 16.86 -1.98 -0.26
N GLY A 219 16.47 -1.18 -1.25
CA GLY A 219 16.98 -1.31 -2.61
C GLY A 219 16.64 -2.65 -3.27
N ALA A 220 15.52 -3.28 -2.89
CA ALA A 220 15.05 -4.48 -3.60
C ALA A 220 14.51 -4.09 -4.98
N PHE A 221 14.55 -5.03 -5.91
CA PHE A 221 14.24 -4.77 -7.32
C PHE A 221 13.23 -5.78 -7.88
N VAL A 222 12.60 -5.40 -8.99
CA VAL A 222 11.81 -6.29 -9.84
C VAL A 222 12.42 -6.29 -11.24
N VAL A 223 12.13 -7.31 -12.04
CA VAL A 223 12.51 -7.38 -13.46
C VAL A 223 11.30 -7.65 -14.34
N ASP A 224 11.20 -6.93 -15.45
CA ASP A 224 10.13 -7.11 -16.42
C ASP A 224 10.31 -8.36 -17.30
N GLU A 225 9.37 -8.62 -18.22
CA GLU A 225 9.43 -9.79 -19.10
C GLU A 225 10.65 -9.78 -20.03
N GLN A 226 11.18 -8.59 -20.35
CA GLN A 226 12.40 -8.41 -21.13
C GLN A 226 13.66 -8.61 -20.28
N GLY A 227 13.53 -8.68 -18.96
CA GLY A 227 14.65 -8.81 -18.00
C GLY A 227 15.32 -7.48 -17.68
N LYS A 228 14.65 -6.35 -17.92
CA LYS A 228 15.11 -5.03 -17.46
C LYS A 228 14.59 -4.82 -16.04
N GLY A 229 15.50 -4.52 -15.12
CA GLY A 229 15.15 -4.27 -13.73
C GLY A 229 14.88 -2.82 -13.39
N ALA A 230 14.10 -2.64 -12.34
CA ALA A 230 13.84 -1.37 -11.68
C ALA A 230 13.68 -1.61 -10.17
N LEU A 231 13.81 -0.57 -9.33
CA LEU A 231 13.54 -0.76 -7.91
C LEU A 231 12.06 -1.10 -7.71
N ALA A 232 11.77 -1.99 -6.78
CA ALA A 232 10.40 -2.46 -6.52
C ALA A 232 9.48 -1.38 -5.93
N TRP A 233 10.06 -0.26 -5.49
CA TRP A 233 9.39 0.88 -4.87
C TRP A 233 10.06 2.19 -5.31
N ASP A 234 10.36 2.29 -6.60
CA ASP A 234 10.84 3.53 -7.23
C ASP A 234 9.64 4.47 -7.42
N GLU A 235 9.60 5.59 -6.69
CA GLU A 235 8.50 6.57 -6.80
C GLU A 235 8.35 7.10 -8.25
N GLU A 236 9.43 7.13 -9.04
CA GLU A 236 9.42 7.61 -10.43
C GLU A 236 8.90 6.55 -11.41
N LEU A 237 9.10 5.25 -11.12
CA LEU A 237 8.55 4.13 -11.88
C LEU A 237 7.10 3.82 -11.49
N ASP A 238 6.76 3.96 -10.20
CA ASP A 238 5.39 3.91 -9.68
C ASP A 238 4.52 5.05 -10.26
N ALA A 239 5.14 6.21 -10.55
CA ALA A 239 4.50 7.30 -11.27
C ALA A 239 4.29 7.03 -12.78
N THR A 240 5.08 6.14 -13.39
CA THR A 240 5.10 5.91 -14.86
C THR A 240 4.53 4.57 -15.33
N LEU A 241 4.32 3.57 -14.45
CA LEU A 241 3.69 2.28 -14.78
C LEU A 241 2.18 2.20 -14.50
N GLY A 242 1.49 3.35 -14.54
CA GLY A 242 0.02 3.38 -14.67
C GLY A 242 -0.76 3.73 -13.42
N GLY A 243 -0.13 4.39 -12.45
CA GLY A 243 -0.84 4.94 -11.32
C GLY A 243 -0.16 6.21 -10.87
N ASN A 244 0.06 7.17 -11.78
CA ASN A 244 0.33 8.55 -11.38
C ASN A 244 -0.73 8.87 -10.31
N PRO A 245 -0.39 9.09 -9.02
CA PRO A 245 -1.22 9.97 -8.25
C PRO A 245 -1.14 11.24 -9.08
N GLN A 246 -2.20 11.53 -9.84
CA GLN A 246 -2.43 12.90 -10.28
C GLN A 246 -2.04 13.75 -9.10
N ALA A 247 -1.24 14.80 -9.35
CA ALA A 247 -0.84 15.76 -8.34
C ALA A 247 -1.97 15.87 -7.32
N PRO A 248 -1.71 15.58 -6.03
CA PRO A 248 -2.76 15.53 -5.02
C PRO A 248 -3.69 16.71 -5.26
N ILE A 249 -5.00 16.47 -5.25
CA ILE A 249 -6.02 17.46 -5.62
C ILE A 249 -5.87 18.67 -4.67
N ASN A 250 -4.98 19.58 -5.05
CA ASN A 250 -4.53 20.75 -4.29
C ASN A 250 -5.06 21.97 -5.03
N GLU A 251 -6.38 22.05 -5.15
CA GLU A 251 -7.00 23.32 -5.48
C GLU A 251 -7.37 24.02 -4.17
N PRO A 252 -6.78 25.18 -3.86
CA PRO A 252 -7.18 25.95 -2.69
C PRO A 252 -8.64 26.35 -2.87
N VAL A 253 -9.46 26.00 -1.88
CA VAL A 253 -10.86 26.43 -1.87
C VAL A 253 -10.92 27.91 -1.52
N GLN A 254 -11.55 28.70 -2.38
CA GLN A 254 -11.64 30.15 -2.23
C GLN A 254 -12.91 30.57 -1.49
N ALA A 255 -12.85 31.70 -0.78
CA ALA A 255 -14.02 32.29 -0.17
C ALA A 255 -15.06 32.64 -1.24
N GLY A 256 -16.29 32.15 -1.07
CA GLY A 256 -17.36 32.30 -2.07
C GLY A 256 -17.49 31.13 -3.04
N GLU A 257 -16.65 30.09 -2.97
CA GLU A 257 -16.91 28.83 -3.69
C GLU A 257 -17.95 27.97 -2.93
N ARG A 258 -18.80 27.29 -3.69
CA ARG A 258 -19.78 26.32 -3.21
C ARG A 258 -19.79 25.07 -4.07
N PHE A 259 -20.36 24.00 -3.55
CA PHE A 259 -20.50 22.72 -4.24
C PHE A 259 -21.95 22.28 -4.33
N VAL A 260 -22.32 21.70 -5.46
CA VAL A 260 -23.64 21.09 -5.67
C VAL A 260 -23.76 19.83 -4.78
N THR A 261 -24.91 19.66 -4.14
CA THR A 261 -25.12 18.64 -3.08
C THR A 261 -25.86 17.39 -3.53
N THR A 262 -26.47 17.40 -4.71
CA THR A 262 -27.26 16.29 -5.27
C THR A 262 -27.29 16.38 -6.80
N GLU A 263 -27.61 15.28 -7.48
CA GLU A 263 -27.99 15.29 -8.90
C GLU A 263 -29.36 15.96 -9.12
N GLY A 264 -29.65 16.30 -10.37
CA GLY A 264 -30.94 16.87 -10.79
C GLY A 264 -31.09 18.37 -10.52
N VAL A 265 -30.02 19.03 -10.09
CA VAL A 265 -29.97 20.48 -9.91
C VAL A 265 -29.82 21.16 -11.27
N ARG A 266 -30.49 22.29 -11.48
CA ARG A 266 -30.52 23.00 -12.77
C ARG A 266 -30.00 24.42 -12.63
N LEU A 267 -29.08 24.80 -13.51
CA LEU A 267 -28.70 26.19 -13.75
C LEU A 267 -29.77 26.84 -14.63
N ARG A 268 -30.24 28.02 -14.24
CA ARG A 268 -31.26 28.76 -14.98
C ARG A 268 -30.81 30.18 -15.28
N GLU A 269 -31.42 30.80 -16.28
CA GLU A 269 -31.17 32.21 -16.60
C GLU A 269 -31.70 33.13 -15.49
N ALA A 270 -32.89 32.82 -14.97
CA ALA A 270 -33.55 33.51 -13.87
C ALA A 270 -34.36 32.50 -13.04
N PRO A 271 -34.81 32.88 -11.83
CA PRO A 271 -35.65 32.01 -11.01
C PRO A 271 -36.89 31.54 -11.80
N ASN A 272 -37.17 30.25 -11.74
CA ASN A 272 -38.31 29.62 -12.43
C ASN A 272 -38.34 29.83 -13.96
N SER A 273 -37.23 30.22 -14.60
CA SER A 273 -37.15 30.45 -16.05
C SER A 273 -36.43 29.31 -16.79
N THR A 274 -36.06 29.56 -18.05
CA THR A 274 -35.27 28.69 -18.92
C THR A 274 -34.12 28.00 -18.20
N ILE A 275 -34.05 26.68 -18.38
CA ILE A 275 -32.94 25.85 -17.90
C ILE A 275 -31.80 26.01 -18.89
N LEU A 276 -30.64 26.44 -18.40
CA LEU A 276 -29.41 26.53 -19.19
C LEU A 276 -28.76 25.15 -19.31
N ARG A 277 -28.62 24.44 -18.18
CA ARG A 277 -28.14 23.05 -18.12
C ARG A 277 -28.39 22.42 -16.75
N ASP A 278 -28.22 21.11 -16.69
CA ASP A 278 -28.11 20.39 -15.43
C ASP A 278 -26.72 20.60 -14.80
N LEU A 279 -26.70 20.61 -13.47
CA LEU A 279 -25.49 20.63 -12.64
C LEU A 279 -25.27 19.25 -12.05
N THR A 280 -24.00 18.89 -11.89
CA THR A 280 -23.60 17.59 -11.35
C THR A 280 -23.23 17.68 -9.88
N LEU A 281 -23.49 16.62 -9.11
CA LEU A 281 -23.06 16.46 -7.72
C LEU A 281 -21.57 16.76 -7.57
N GLY A 282 -21.23 17.61 -6.59
CA GLY A 282 -19.87 18.07 -6.34
C GLY A 282 -19.31 19.02 -7.40
N GLU A 283 -20.10 19.46 -8.36
CA GLU A 283 -19.70 20.53 -9.28
C GLU A 283 -19.47 21.83 -8.49
N LYS A 284 -18.33 22.46 -8.76
CA LYS A 284 -17.89 23.68 -8.09
C LYS A 284 -18.53 24.90 -8.76
N VAL A 285 -19.08 25.80 -7.95
CA VAL A 285 -19.69 27.05 -8.41
C VAL A 285 -19.15 28.24 -7.61
N ALA A 286 -18.91 29.36 -8.28
CA ALA A 286 -18.65 30.63 -7.63
C ALA A 286 -19.99 31.29 -7.25
N ASP A 287 -20.22 31.52 -5.96
CA ASP A 287 -21.42 32.15 -5.42
C ASP A 287 -21.33 33.67 -5.51
N LEU A 288 -22.12 34.27 -6.39
CA LEU A 288 -22.17 35.71 -6.64
C LEU A 288 -23.18 36.43 -5.73
N GLY A 289 -23.83 35.71 -4.82
CA GLY A 289 -24.78 36.27 -3.86
C GLY A 289 -26.26 35.96 -4.18
N PRO A 290 -27.19 36.57 -3.45
CA PRO A 290 -28.63 36.39 -3.65
C PRO A 290 -29.10 36.77 -5.07
N SER A 291 -30.08 36.04 -5.59
CA SER A 291 -30.79 36.39 -6.81
C SER A 291 -32.03 37.27 -6.52
N THR A 292 -32.86 37.50 -7.54
CA THR A 292 -34.09 38.30 -7.46
C THR A 292 -35.19 37.66 -6.61
N GLU A 293 -35.19 36.33 -6.47
CA GLU A 293 -36.13 35.58 -5.64
C GLU A 293 -35.46 34.97 -4.40
N ALA A 294 -36.19 34.91 -3.29
CA ALA A 294 -35.71 34.32 -2.05
C ALA A 294 -35.33 32.84 -2.24
N GLY A 295 -34.21 32.43 -1.63
CA GLY A 295 -33.68 31.07 -1.75
C GLY A 295 -32.87 30.82 -3.03
N TRP A 296 -32.97 31.67 -4.05
CA TRP A 296 -32.14 31.58 -5.25
C TRP A 296 -30.83 32.35 -5.10
N ARG A 297 -29.77 31.84 -5.71
CA ARG A 297 -28.44 32.45 -5.71
C ARG A 297 -27.93 32.61 -7.14
N LYS A 298 -27.27 33.73 -7.42
CA LYS A 298 -26.51 33.92 -8.64
C LYS A 298 -25.20 33.16 -8.52
N VAL A 299 -24.84 32.42 -9.54
CA VAL A 299 -23.62 31.62 -9.57
C VAL A 299 -22.88 31.76 -10.89
N ARG A 300 -21.58 31.53 -10.85
CA ARG A 300 -20.72 31.40 -12.02
C ARG A 300 -20.09 30.02 -12.08
N ILE A 301 -20.13 29.37 -13.24
CA ILE A 301 -19.37 28.15 -13.54
C ILE A 301 -18.53 28.40 -14.79
N GLY A 302 -17.20 28.43 -14.65
CA GLY A 302 -16.33 28.82 -15.75
C GLY A 302 -16.67 30.22 -16.24
N MET A 303 -17.12 30.33 -17.50
CA MET A 303 -17.55 31.59 -18.12
C MET A 303 -19.08 31.79 -18.07
N GLU A 304 -19.84 30.79 -17.62
CA GLU A 304 -21.30 30.84 -17.58
C GLU A 304 -21.78 31.46 -16.26
N GLU A 305 -22.79 32.32 -16.34
CA GLU A 305 -23.52 32.83 -15.17
C GLU A 305 -24.99 32.45 -15.26
N GLY A 306 -25.60 32.23 -14.10
CA GLY A 306 -27.02 31.93 -13.99
C GLY A 306 -27.46 31.91 -12.53
N VAL A 307 -28.58 31.27 -12.27
CA VAL A 307 -29.15 31.12 -10.94
C VAL A 307 -29.45 29.67 -10.60
N VAL A 308 -29.29 29.33 -9.32
CA VAL A 308 -29.58 28.01 -8.77
C VAL A 308 -30.24 28.16 -7.39
N PHE A 309 -31.07 27.20 -7.01
CA PHE A 309 -31.70 27.22 -5.70
C PHE A 309 -30.66 26.89 -4.61
N GLY A 310 -30.37 27.86 -3.74
CA GLY A 310 -29.23 27.84 -2.83
C GLY A 310 -29.24 26.71 -1.81
N LYS A 311 -30.39 26.10 -1.51
CA LYS A 311 -30.47 24.94 -0.61
C LYS A 311 -29.69 23.72 -1.12
N TYR A 312 -29.45 23.65 -2.44
CA TYR A 312 -28.68 22.57 -3.05
C TYR A 312 -27.19 22.90 -3.19
N LEU A 313 -26.74 24.02 -2.61
CA LEU A 313 -25.34 24.41 -2.57
C LEU A 313 -24.81 24.38 -1.14
N ARG A 314 -23.72 23.64 -0.93
CA ARG A 314 -22.99 23.64 0.34
C ARG A 314 -21.73 24.49 0.27
N ALA A 315 -21.36 25.06 1.41
CA ALA A 315 -20.00 25.55 1.60
C ALA A 315 -19.01 24.38 1.56
N PRO A 316 -17.74 24.64 1.23
CA PRO A 316 -16.68 23.65 1.39
C PRO A 316 -16.52 23.18 2.84
N GLN A 317 -16.15 21.92 2.97
CA GLN A 317 -15.62 21.28 4.16
C GLN A 317 -14.11 21.54 4.26
N ARG A 318 -13.44 20.79 5.15
CA ARG A 318 -11.97 20.77 5.22
C ARG A 318 -11.36 20.40 3.86
N PRO A 319 -10.22 20.98 3.47
CA PRO A 319 -9.57 20.69 2.19
C PRO A 319 -9.38 19.19 1.92
N GLU A 320 -9.04 18.42 2.95
CA GLU A 320 -8.81 16.98 2.86
C GLU A 320 -10.10 16.20 2.56
N VAL A 321 -11.24 16.67 3.08
CA VAL A 321 -12.56 16.07 2.79
C VAL A 321 -12.96 16.39 1.36
N GLU A 322 -12.78 17.63 0.91
CA GLU A 322 -13.07 18.00 -0.49
C GLU A 322 -12.20 17.25 -1.49
N ALA A 323 -10.91 17.06 -1.18
CA ALA A 323 -10.01 16.27 -2.01
C ALA A 323 -10.48 14.81 -2.14
N LEU A 324 -10.97 14.21 -1.05
CA LEU A 324 -11.52 12.85 -1.06
C LEU A 324 -12.81 12.76 -1.87
N LEU A 325 -13.75 13.68 -1.65
CA LEU A 325 -15.01 13.73 -2.40
C LEU A 325 -14.76 13.91 -3.89
N ARG A 326 -13.85 14.82 -4.26
CA ARG A 326 -13.49 15.05 -5.67
C ARG A 326 -12.81 13.84 -6.28
N ALA A 327 -11.91 13.16 -5.55
CA ALA A 327 -11.31 11.91 -6.02
C ALA A 327 -12.38 10.84 -6.29
N ALA A 328 -13.37 10.70 -5.40
CA ALA A 328 -14.46 9.74 -5.56
C ALA A 328 -15.37 10.10 -6.77
N LEU A 329 -15.82 11.35 -6.84
CA LEU A 329 -16.74 11.83 -7.88
C LEU A 329 -16.08 11.86 -9.26
N ASN A 330 -14.77 12.11 -9.34
CA ASN A 330 -14.03 12.01 -10.60
C ASN A 330 -14.07 10.58 -11.15
N GLU A 331 -13.94 9.56 -10.31
CA GLU A 331 -14.06 8.16 -10.76
C GLU A 331 -15.50 7.81 -11.14
N TRP A 332 -16.50 8.34 -10.44
CA TRP A 332 -17.90 8.20 -10.83
C TRP A 332 -18.19 8.81 -12.22
N LEU A 333 -17.67 10.01 -12.48
CA LEU A 333 -17.72 10.64 -13.80
C LEU A 333 -16.94 9.85 -14.85
N ARG A 334 -15.78 9.32 -14.48
CA ARG A 334 -14.92 8.50 -15.36
C ARG A 334 -15.60 7.18 -15.75
N PHE A 335 -16.52 6.68 -14.93
CA PHE A 335 -17.38 5.51 -15.18
C PHE A 335 -18.77 5.90 -15.69
N ASP A 336 -18.86 7.02 -16.42
CA ASP A 336 -20.09 7.50 -17.07
C ASP A 336 -21.29 7.55 -16.11
N LYS A 337 -21.06 8.12 -14.92
CA LYS A 337 -22.05 8.24 -13.86
C LYS A 337 -22.70 6.91 -13.46
N GLY A 338 -21.96 5.81 -13.54
CA GLY A 338 -22.43 4.46 -13.20
C GLY A 338 -23.19 3.76 -14.33
N GLN A 339 -23.07 4.24 -15.57
CA GLN A 339 -23.61 3.55 -16.76
C GLN A 339 -22.55 2.68 -17.46
N ALA A 340 -21.27 2.88 -17.13
CA ALA A 340 -20.17 2.08 -17.66
C ALA A 340 -20.12 0.66 -17.08
N ASP A 341 -19.60 -0.29 -17.85
CA ASP A 341 -19.34 -1.68 -17.42
C ASP A 341 -17.83 -1.91 -17.24
N GLU A 342 -17.42 -2.40 -16.07
CA GLU A 342 -16.03 -2.68 -15.68
C GLU A 342 -15.25 -3.54 -16.68
N ARG A 343 -15.91 -4.36 -17.51
CA ARG A 343 -15.28 -5.29 -18.46
C ARG A 343 -15.00 -4.65 -19.79
N THR A 344 -15.71 -3.56 -20.10
CA THR A 344 -15.62 -2.88 -21.40
C THR A 344 -14.46 -1.91 -21.43
N SER A 345 -13.91 -1.66 -22.63
CA SER A 345 -12.87 -0.66 -22.81
C SER A 345 -13.49 0.74 -22.77
N PRO A 346 -12.88 1.73 -22.08
CA PRO A 346 -11.59 1.68 -21.39
C PRO A 346 -11.68 1.25 -19.91
N TYR A 347 -12.86 1.01 -19.34
CA TYR A 347 -13.07 0.89 -17.90
C TYR A 347 -12.30 -0.24 -17.21
N PHE A 348 -12.08 -1.38 -17.87
CA PHE A 348 -11.25 -2.44 -17.29
C PHE A 348 -9.81 -1.98 -17.02
N THR A 349 -9.27 -1.03 -17.80
CA THR A 349 -7.95 -0.45 -17.55
C THR A 349 -7.99 0.52 -16.39
N TYR A 350 -9.11 1.20 -16.15
CA TYR A 350 -9.26 2.06 -14.97
C TYR A 350 -9.28 1.23 -13.69
N VAL A 351 -9.99 0.10 -13.71
CA VAL A 351 -9.94 -0.89 -12.62
C VAL A 351 -8.52 -1.44 -12.44
N ARG A 352 -7.77 -1.64 -13.53
CA ARG A 352 -6.35 -2.04 -13.47
C ARG A 352 -5.49 -1.04 -12.72
N GLU A 353 -5.69 0.27 -12.93
CA GLU A 353 -4.97 1.33 -12.19
C GLU A 353 -5.23 1.23 -10.68
N MET A 354 -6.50 1.00 -10.31
CA MET A 354 -6.91 0.87 -8.91
C MET A 354 -6.24 -0.32 -8.21
N TRP A 355 -6.18 -1.47 -8.87
CA TRP A 355 -5.48 -2.66 -8.36
C TRP A 355 -3.96 -2.46 -8.28
N ALA A 356 -3.37 -1.86 -9.31
CA ALA A 356 -1.93 -1.59 -9.33
C ALA A 356 -1.51 -0.71 -8.15
N ALA A 357 -2.34 0.26 -7.75
CA ALA A 357 -2.07 1.13 -6.60
C ALA A 357 -2.04 0.41 -5.23
N ILE A 358 -2.43 -0.85 -5.17
CA ILE A 358 -2.29 -1.70 -3.98
C ILE A 358 -1.45 -2.96 -4.26
N GLY A 359 -0.71 -2.97 -5.36
CA GLY A 359 0.26 -4.03 -5.70
C GLY A 359 -0.37 -5.30 -6.28
N GLU A 360 -1.63 -5.26 -6.72
CA GLU A 360 -2.33 -6.44 -7.22
C GLU A 360 -2.36 -6.48 -8.76
N PRO A 361 -2.36 -7.67 -9.39
CA PRO A 361 -2.25 -7.82 -10.85
C PRO A 361 -3.60 -7.78 -11.60
N TYR A 362 -4.71 -7.52 -10.90
CA TYR A 362 -6.05 -7.65 -11.46
C TYR A 362 -6.49 -6.43 -12.30
N ASP A 363 -7.55 -6.63 -13.08
CA ASP A 363 -8.29 -5.65 -13.87
C ASP A 363 -9.80 -5.93 -13.79
N GLY A 364 -10.62 -5.12 -14.47
CA GLY A 364 -12.09 -5.27 -14.45
C GLY A 364 -12.63 -6.56 -15.11
N ARG A 365 -11.76 -7.43 -15.64
CA ARG A 365 -12.15 -8.70 -16.27
C ARG A 365 -11.61 -9.91 -15.49
N SER A 366 -10.88 -9.66 -14.42
CA SER A 366 -10.14 -10.68 -13.70
C SER A 366 -11.06 -11.63 -12.96
N ARG A 367 -10.70 -12.91 -12.99
CA ARG A 367 -11.37 -13.99 -12.25
C ARG A 367 -10.37 -14.75 -11.40
N TYR A 368 -10.80 -15.19 -10.24
CA TYR A 368 -10.08 -16.15 -9.42
C TYR A 368 -10.02 -17.52 -10.13
N PRO A 369 -9.10 -18.41 -9.73
CA PRO A 369 -9.00 -19.76 -10.32
C PRO A 369 -10.28 -20.60 -10.23
N ASN A 370 -11.14 -20.31 -9.24
CA ASN A 370 -12.46 -20.95 -9.07
C ASN A 370 -13.54 -20.39 -10.02
N GLY A 371 -13.20 -19.44 -10.89
CA GLY A 371 -14.09 -18.80 -11.86
C GLY A 371 -14.86 -17.59 -11.32
N GLU A 372 -14.80 -17.32 -10.01
CA GLU A 372 -15.44 -16.17 -9.39
C GLU A 372 -14.76 -14.87 -9.85
N GLU A 373 -15.55 -13.81 -9.96
CA GLU A 373 -15.05 -12.48 -10.33
C GLU A 373 -14.27 -11.88 -9.17
N VAL A 374 -13.18 -11.17 -9.48
CA VAL A 374 -12.36 -10.51 -8.48
C VAL A 374 -12.99 -9.15 -8.14
N PRO A 375 -13.62 -8.98 -6.95
CA PRO A 375 -14.31 -7.73 -6.63
C PRO A 375 -13.31 -6.60 -6.36
N TRP A 376 -13.42 -5.50 -7.09
CA TRP A 376 -12.48 -4.37 -7.01
C TRP A 376 -12.95 -3.22 -6.10
N SER A 377 -14.08 -3.37 -5.41
CA SER A 377 -14.63 -2.37 -4.48
C SER A 377 -13.62 -1.89 -3.41
N ALA A 378 -12.77 -2.77 -2.87
CA ALA A 378 -11.75 -2.37 -1.89
C ALA A 378 -10.55 -1.65 -2.54
N ALA A 379 -10.20 -2.03 -3.78
CA ALA A 379 -9.19 -1.35 -4.58
C ALA A 379 -9.65 0.07 -4.94
N PHE A 380 -10.94 0.25 -5.26
CA PHE A 380 -11.56 1.56 -5.46
C PHE A 380 -11.42 2.47 -4.23
N ILE A 381 -11.81 2.00 -3.04
CA ILE A 381 -11.66 2.79 -1.81
C ILE A 381 -10.20 3.15 -1.57
N SER A 382 -9.29 2.19 -1.71
CA SER A 382 -7.86 2.41 -1.56
C SER A 382 -7.32 3.44 -2.58
N TRP A 383 -7.79 3.38 -3.82
CA TRP A 383 -7.44 4.31 -4.90
C TRP A 383 -7.91 5.73 -4.61
N VAL A 384 -9.19 5.90 -4.28
CA VAL A 384 -9.80 7.20 -3.98
C VAL A 384 -9.13 7.85 -2.76
N VAL A 385 -8.94 7.08 -1.68
CA VAL A 385 -8.25 7.58 -0.48
C VAL A 385 -6.80 7.96 -0.77
N ARG A 386 -6.10 7.20 -1.63
CA ARG A 386 -4.73 7.55 -2.05
C ARG A 386 -4.69 8.84 -2.87
N LYS A 387 -5.62 9.01 -3.82
CA LYS A 387 -5.75 10.21 -4.67
C LYS A 387 -6.10 11.47 -3.89
N ALA A 388 -6.78 11.32 -2.75
CA ALA A 388 -7.14 12.42 -1.86
C ALA A 388 -5.93 13.11 -1.18
N GLY A 389 -4.73 12.51 -1.28
CA GLY A 389 -3.47 13.19 -0.97
C GLY A 389 -2.83 12.79 0.37
N PRO A 390 -1.76 13.50 0.77
CA PRO A 390 -0.83 13.06 1.81
C PRO A 390 -1.43 12.97 3.21
N ALA A 391 -2.51 13.70 3.49
CA ALA A 391 -3.23 13.58 4.76
C ALA A 391 -3.79 12.17 5.00
N TYR A 392 -3.92 11.37 3.93
CA TYR A 392 -4.38 9.98 3.98
C TYR A 392 -3.24 8.95 3.89
N ALA A 393 -1.97 9.36 3.91
CA ALA A 393 -0.81 8.48 3.69
C ALA A 393 -0.74 7.29 4.66
N ASN A 394 -1.27 7.45 5.88
CA ASN A 394 -1.28 6.40 6.91
C ASN A 394 -2.52 5.50 6.88
N PHE A 395 -3.36 5.59 5.84
CA PHE A 395 -4.46 4.66 5.60
C PHE A 395 -3.94 3.24 5.35
N ARG A 396 -4.73 2.23 5.75
CA ARG A 396 -4.40 0.81 5.50
C ARG A 396 -4.90 0.42 4.10
N PHE A 397 -4.15 0.75 3.06
CA PHE A 397 -4.47 0.31 1.69
C PHE A 397 -4.49 -1.23 1.60
N ALA A 398 -5.57 -1.79 1.05
CA ALA A 398 -5.77 -3.24 1.02
C ALA A 398 -6.79 -3.68 -0.04
N ALA A 399 -6.63 -4.91 -0.51
CA ALA A 399 -7.59 -5.62 -1.37
C ALA A 399 -8.87 -6.07 -0.66
N SER A 400 -9.01 -5.79 0.65
CA SER A 400 -10.15 -6.20 1.46
C SER A 400 -10.66 -5.07 2.35
N HIS A 401 -11.98 -4.84 2.33
CA HIS A 401 -12.67 -3.86 3.17
C HIS A 401 -12.41 -4.07 4.66
N SER A 402 -12.49 -5.33 5.10
CA SER A 402 -12.29 -5.70 6.50
C SER A 402 -10.92 -5.30 7.07
N ALA A 403 -9.89 -5.21 6.22
CA ALA A 403 -8.53 -4.88 6.68
C ALA A 403 -8.40 -3.41 7.10
N PHE A 404 -8.91 -2.46 6.31
CA PHE A 404 -8.87 -1.05 6.68
C PHE A 404 -9.90 -0.69 7.75
N VAL A 405 -11.04 -1.37 7.80
CA VAL A 405 -12.01 -1.16 8.87
C VAL A 405 -11.47 -1.64 10.21
N ASN A 406 -10.87 -2.83 10.27
CA ASN A 406 -10.19 -3.28 11.48
C ASN A 406 -9.11 -2.29 11.93
N ASN A 407 -8.33 -1.76 10.97
CA ASN A 407 -7.29 -0.78 11.27
C ASN A 407 -7.86 0.53 11.83
N ALA A 408 -8.96 1.05 11.27
CA ALA A 408 -9.61 2.27 11.74
C ALA A 408 -10.27 2.09 13.12
N ILE A 409 -10.86 0.93 13.40
CA ILE A 409 -11.41 0.61 14.73
C ILE A 409 -10.26 0.57 15.75
N LYS A 410 -9.18 -0.16 15.47
CA LYS A 410 -7.99 -0.20 16.34
C LYS A 410 -7.36 1.17 16.51
N ALA A 411 -7.34 1.99 15.46
CA ALA A 411 -6.83 3.35 15.53
C ALA A 411 -7.61 4.18 16.55
N ARG A 412 -8.95 4.06 16.58
CA ARG A 412 -9.76 4.71 17.62
C ARG A 412 -9.47 4.16 19.01
N VAL A 413 -9.53 2.84 19.19
CA VAL A 413 -9.38 2.19 20.51
C VAL A 413 -8.00 2.45 21.13
N THR A 414 -6.99 2.66 20.30
CA THR A 414 -5.60 2.97 20.72
C THR A 414 -5.20 4.42 20.51
N GLU A 415 -6.16 5.31 20.25
CA GLU A 415 -5.97 6.77 20.11
C GLU A 415 -4.88 7.17 19.11
N ARG A 416 -4.80 6.47 17.98
CA ARG A 416 -3.83 6.71 16.91
C ARG A 416 -4.24 7.91 16.07
N LEU A 417 -3.74 9.09 16.46
CA LEU A 417 -4.00 10.37 15.80
C LEU A 417 -3.32 10.48 14.42
N ASP A 418 -2.33 9.63 14.12
CA ASP A 418 -1.69 9.56 12.82
C ASP A 418 -2.55 8.91 11.73
N LYS A 419 -3.70 8.34 12.10
CA LYS A 419 -4.58 7.61 11.18
C LYS A 419 -5.69 8.50 10.63
N PRO A 420 -5.93 8.49 9.31
CA PRO A 420 -6.91 9.39 8.69
C PRO A 420 -8.36 8.98 8.96
N PHE A 421 -8.61 7.77 9.45
CA PHE A 421 -9.95 7.30 9.80
C PHE A 421 -9.99 6.58 11.14
N TRP A 422 -11.04 6.85 11.91
CA TRP A 422 -11.38 6.14 13.15
C TRP A 422 -12.73 5.44 13.00
N GLY A 423 -12.82 4.18 13.45
CA GLY A 423 -14.04 3.38 13.34
C GLY A 423 -14.97 3.52 14.54
N TYR A 424 -16.26 3.76 14.29
CA TYR A 424 -17.32 3.93 15.30
C TYR A 424 -18.51 3.01 15.03
N ARG A 425 -19.26 2.71 16.09
CA ARG A 425 -20.62 2.16 15.97
C ARG A 425 -21.54 3.25 15.45
N ILE A 426 -22.60 2.83 14.76
CA ILE A 426 -23.54 3.74 14.09
C ILE A 426 -24.30 4.69 15.03
N ASN A 427 -24.39 4.37 16.32
CA ASN A 427 -25.04 5.18 17.34
C ASN A 427 -24.06 6.05 18.15
N GLU A 428 -22.77 6.04 17.82
CA GLU A 428 -21.76 6.83 18.53
C GLU A 428 -21.40 8.14 17.81
N GLN A 429 -21.52 8.17 16.48
CA GLN A 429 -21.20 9.33 15.65
C GLN A 429 -22.19 9.44 14.48
N LYS A 430 -22.47 10.67 14.06
CA LYS A 430 -23.29 10.95 12.88
C LYS A 430 -22.44 10.86 11.62
N PRO A 431 -22.97 10.31 10.51
CA PRO A 431 -22.26 10.30 9.24
C PRO A 431 -22.11 11.72 8.68
N GLU A 432 -20.94 12.02 8.17
CA GLU A 432 -20.60 13.28 7.51
C GLU A 432 -19.98 13.00 6.14
N LEU A 433 -19.93 14.03 5.29
CA LEU A 433 -19.29 13.94 3.98
C LEU A 433 -17.84 13.46 4.10
N GLY A 434 -17.47 12.51 3.25
CA GLY A 434 -16.13 11.92 3.20
C GLY A 434 -15.87 10.84 4.26
N ASP A 435 -16.86 10.49 5.09
CA ASP A 435 -16.80 9.27 5.90
C ASP A 435 -16.93 8.02 5.04
N ILE A 436 -16.57 6.86 5.61
CA ILE A 436 -16.75 5.55 4.97
C ILE A 436 -17.75 4.72 5.79
N ILE A 437 -18.77 4.16 5.13
CA ILE A 437 -19.73 3.25 5.77
C ILE A 437 -19.43 1.82 5.34
N GLN A 438 -19.17 0.93 6.29
CA GLN A 438 -19.01 -0.51 6.04
C GLN A 438 -20.32 -1.25 6.34
N ARG A 439 -20.76 -2.10 5.42
CA ARG A 439 -21.90 -3.01 5.60
C ARG A 439 -21.53 -4.48 5.42
N ASN A 440 -22.41 -5.34 5.92
CA ASN A 440 -22.42 -6.75 5.59
C ASN A 440 -22.77 -6.98 4.12
N ARG A 441 -22.03 -7.89 3.48
CA ARG A 441 -22.25 -8.29 2.08
C ARG A 441 -22.77 -9.73 2.01
N SER A 442 -23.63 -10.01 1.04
CA SER A 442 -24.24 -11.33 0.83
C SER A 442 -24.91 -11.86 2.12
N SER A 443 -24.79 -13.15 2.42
CA SER A 443 -25.31 -13.78 3.64
C SER A 443 -24.50 -13.47 4.91
N GLY A 444 -23.45 -12.65 4.84
CA GLY A 444 -22.64 -12.28 5.99
C GLY A 444 -23.43 -11.58 7.09
N SER A 445 -23.06 -11.83 8.34
CA SER A 445 -23.64 -11.20 9.52
C SER A 445 -22.55 -10.96 10.57
N PHE A 446 -21.86 -9.85 10.42
CA PHE A 446 -20.77 -9.39 11.27
C PHE A 446 -21.19 -8.13 12.01
N THR A 447 -20.68 -7.98 13.22
CA THR A 447 -20.91 -6.83 14.09
C THR A 447 -19.66 -5.96 14.19
N TYR A 448 -19.80 -4.74 14.70
CA TYR A 448 -18.66 -3.90 15.04
C TYR A 448 -17.62 -4.64 15.92
N SER A 449 -18.09 -5.34 16.97
CA SER A 449 -17.21 -6.10 17.88
C SER A 449 -16.48 -7.24 17.18
N TYR A 450 -17.10 -7.85 16.17
CA TYR A 450 -16.43 -8.85 15.33
C TYR A 450 -15.34 -8.18 14.48
N ALA A 451 -15.67 -7.06 13.83
CA ALA A 451 -14.76 -6.27 13.00
C ALA A 451 -13.57 -5.70 13.77
N GLU A 452 -13.70 -5.44 15.07
CA GLU A 452 -12.63 -5.00 15.96
C GLU A 452 -11.50 -6.04 16.09
N ASN A 453 -11.85 -7.32 16.11
CA ASN A 453 -10.93 -8.42 16.39
C ASN A 453 -10.51 -9.21 15.14
N HIS A 454 -11.18 -8.99 14.00
CA HIS A 454 -10.92 -9.71 12.75
C HIS A 454 -10.62 -8.74 11.62
N ALA A 455 -9.65 -9.08 10.77
CA ALA A 455 -9.27 -8.32 9.58
C ALA A 455 -9.56 -9.08 8.27
N SER A 456 -10.32 -10.17 8.35
CA SER A 456 -10.72 -11.00 7.22
C SER A 456 -12.17 -11.46 7.38
N TYR A 457 -13.07 -10.83 6.63
CA TYR A 457 -14.47 -11.23 6.50
C TYR A 457 -15.13 -10.51 5.31
N ILE A 458 -16.17 -11.13 4.75
CA ILE A 458 -16.89 -10.57 3.61
C ILE A 458 -17.68 -9.33 4.04
N SER A 459 -17.36 -8.19 3.43
CA SER A 459 -17.97 -6.90 3.71
C SER A 459 -17.81 -5.98 2.49
N HIS A 460 -18.47 -4.83 2.53
CA HIS A 460 -18.36 -3.80 1.50
C HIS A 460 -18.38 -2.42 2.17
N SER A 461 -17.57 -1.50 1.68
CA SER A 461 -17.49 -0.13 2.20
C SER A 461 -17.59 0.88 1.06
N ASP A 462 -18.31 1.97 1.30
CA ASP A 462 -18.57 3.06 0.35
C ASP A 462 -18.35 4.43 1.03
N ILE A 463 -18.13 5.48 0.23
CA ILE A 463 -17.81 6.84 0.72
C ILE A 463 -19.07 7.69 0.76
N VAL A 464 -19.33 8.39 1.88
CA VAL A 464 -20.46 9.33 2.02
C VAL A 464 -20.25 10.55 1.13
N VAL A 465 -21.14 10.78 0.17
CA VAL A 465 -21.06 11.89 -0.81
C VAL A 465 -22.22 12.87 -0.73
N GLU A 466 -23.33 12.48 -0.08
CA GLU A 466 -24.49 13.34 0.17
C GLU A 466 -25.05 13.03 1.55
N VAL A 467 -25.42 14.08 2.29
CA VAL A 467 -26.06 14.00 3.61
C VAL A 467 -27.27 14.93 3.60
N THR A 468 -28.42 14.36 3.91
CA THR A 468 -29.69 15.08 4.08
C THR A 468 -30.20 14.86 5.51
N PRO A 469 -31.30 15.51 5.94
CA PRO A 469 -31.88 15.24 7.26
C PRO A 469 -32.31 13.78 7.45
N ASP A 470 -32.77 13.12 6.38
CA ASP A 470 -33.43 11.81 6.47
C ASP A 470 -32.55 10.65 5.98
N VAL A 471 -31.58 10.93 5.10
CA VAL A 471 -30.72 9.90 4.50
C VAL A 471 -29.29 10.39 4.27
N VAL A 472 -28.35 9.45 4.28
CA VAL A 472 -27.03 9.61 3.65
C VAL A 472 -26.92 8.74 2.42
N ARG A 473 -26.30 9.28 1.37
CA ARG A 473 -25.92 8.50 0.19
C ARG A 473 -24.43 8.32 0.11
N VAL A 474 -24.07 7.14 -0.37
CA VAL A 474 -22.69 6.70 -0.52
C VAL A 474 -22.37 6.41 -1.98
N LEU A 475 -21.09 6.50 -2.32
CA LEU A 475 -20.53 6.20 -3.62
C LEU A 475 -19.54 5.05 -3.48
N GLY A 476 -19.78 3.99 -4.26
CA GLY A 476 -18.99 2.76 -4.24
C GLY A 476 -18.44 2.37 -5.61
N GLY A 477 -17.35 1.61 -5.60
CA GLY A 477 -16.82 0.92 -6.77
C GLY A 477 -17.25 -0.55 -6.78
N ASN A 478 -17.32 -1.16 -7.95
CA ASN A 478 -17.88 -2.50 -8.17
C ASN A 478 -19.29 -2.64 -7.55
N VAL A 479 -20.10 -1.58 -7.66
CA VAL A 479 -21.53 -1.56 -7.33
C VAL A 479 -22.25 -1.77 -8.65
N SER A 480 -22.83 -2.95 -8.86
CA SER A 480 -23.36 -3.38 -10.16
C SER A 480 -22.32 -3.24 -11.28
N ASP A 481 -21.09 -3.71 -11.02
CA ASP A 481 -19.98 -3.75 -11.98
C ASP A 481 -19.53 -2.36 -12.50
N THR A 482 -19.73 -1.32 -11.69
CA THR A 482 -19.36 0.06 -12.03
C THR A 482 -19.01 0.90 -10.79
N VAL A 483 -18.72 2.19 -10.96
CA VAL A 483 -18.71 3.19 -9.86
C VAL A 483 -20.09 3.82 -9.79
N SER A 484 -20.83 3.66 -8.70
CA SER A 484 -22.22 4.12 -8.62
C SER A 484 -22.64 4.53 -7.22
N LEU A 485 -23.55 5.51 -7.18
CA LEU A 485 -24.33 5.94 -6.02
C LEU A 485 -25.80 5.49 -6.10
N GLY A 486 -26.14 4.69 -7.12
CA GLY A 486 -27.50 4.21 -7.37
C GLY A 486 -27.76 2.82 -6.78
N GLY A 487 -29.02 2.60 -6.37
CA GLY A 487 -29.55 1.34 -5.86
C GLY A 487 -29.76 1.32 -4.35
N ASP A 488 -30.54 0.33 -3.87
CA ASP A 488 -31.02 0.25 -2.48
C ASP A 488 -29.90 0.12 -1.43
N LEU A 489 -28.69 -0.20 -1.85
CA LEU A 489 -27.53 -0.38 -0.97
C LEU A 489 -26.59 0.85 -0.93
N GLN A 490 -26.94 1.93 -1.64
CA GLN A 490 -26.17 3.17 -1.69
C GLN A 490 -26.83 4.31 -0.90
N GLU A 491 -27.91 4.03 -0.18
CA GLU A 491 -28.62 4.99 0.67
C GLU A 491 -28.89 4.37 2.05
N TYR A 492 -28.66 5.14 3.11
CA TYR A 492 -28.93 4.73 4.49
C TYR A 492 -29.82 5.77 5.16
N ARG A 493 -30.91 5.31 5.78
CA ARG A 493 -31.82 6.15 6.55
C ARG A 493 -31.17 6.61 7.86
N LEU A 494 -31.51 7.83 8.24
CA LEU A 494 -31.15 8.45 9.49
C LEU A 494 -32.35 8.52 10.43
N ASP A 495 -32.11 8.39 11.73
CA ASP A 495 -33.10 8.68 12.75
C ASP A 495 -33.29 10.21 12.93
N ALA A 496 -34.25 10.60 13.77
CA ALA A 496 -34.55 12.01 14.03
C ALA A 496 -33.35 12.79 14.62
N GLU A 497 -32.42 12.08 15.25
CA GLU A 497 -31.19 12.62 15.81
C GLU A 497 -30.05 12.68 14.79
N GLY A 498 -30.22 12.11 13.60
CA GLY A 498 -29.25 12.10 12.49
C GLY A 498 -28.21 10.98 12.57
N TYR A 499 -28.45 9.93 13.35
CA TYR A 499 -27.64 8.70 13.33
C TYR A 499 -28.19 7.71 12.33
N ILE A 500 -27.35 6.79 11.84
CA ILE A 500 -27.81 5.74 10.92
C ILE A 500 -28.76 4.80 11.67
N GLU A 501 -29.97 4.60 11.14
CA GLU A 501 -30.94 3.68 11.74
C GLU A 501 -30.38 2.25 11.81
N ALA A 502 -30.67 1.57 12.92
CA ALA A 502 -30.35 0.16 13.09
C ALA A 502 -31.10 -0.73 12.06
N GLY A 503 -30.62 -1.96 11.86
CA GLY A 503 -31.24 -2.91 10.94
C GLY A 503 -30.82 -2.77 9.47
N GLN A 504 -30.08 -1.73 9.10
CA GLN A 504 -29.57 -1.49 7.74
C GLN A 504 -28.25 -2.25 7.45
N ARG A 505 -27.96 -3.30 8.23
CA ARG A 505 -26.79 -4.20 8.07
C ARG A 505 -25.41 -3.53 8.12
N VAL A 506 -25.33 -2.30 8.64
CA VAL A 506 -24.07 -1.55 8.84
C VAL A 506 -23.25 -2.18 9.97
N ILE A 507 -21.94 -2.32 9.72
CA ILE A 507 -20.96 -2.87 10.66
C ILE A 507 -20.27 -1.72 11.41
N ALA A 508 -19.80 -0.70 10.68
CA ALA A 508 -19.03 0.40 11.24
C ALA A 508 -19.15 1.67 10.40
N LEU A 509 -19.06 2.82 11.06
CA LEU A 509 -18.88 4.14 10.47
C LEU A 509 -17.42 4.58 10.69
N LEU A 510 -16.67 4.79 9.60
CA LEU A 510 -15.30 5.28 9.65
C LEU A 510 -15.31 6.79 9.48
N LYS A 511 -15.09 7.49 10.60
CA LYS A 511 -15.03 8.96 10.65
C LYS A 511 -13.74 9.47 10.03
N ASN A 512 -13.88 10.37 9.05
CA ASN A 512 -12.76 11.01 8.40
C ASN A 512 -12.13 12.07 9.32
N ARG A 513 -10.85 11.86 9.62
CA ARG A 513 -10.02 12.70 10.49
C ARG A 513 -8.83 13.30 9.77
N ALA A 514 -8.70 13.09 8.46
CA ALA A 514 -7.63 13.72 7.69
C ALA A 514 -7.70 15.25 7.84
N GLY A 515 -6.53 15.85 8.07
CA GLY A 515 -6.40 17.31 8.28
C GLY A 515 -6.72 17.78 9.70
N LEU A 516 -7.26 16.94 10.58
CA LEU A 516 -7.46 17.31 11.98
C LEU A 516 -6.11 17.25 12.71
N THR A 517 -5.56 18.41 13.06
CA THR A 517 -4.52 18.50 14.09
C THR A 517 -5.14 18.28 15.48
N ARG A 518 -4.31 17.81 16.41
CA ARG A 518 -4.68 17.29 17.74
C ARG A 518 -5.85 17.99 18.43
#